data_AF-A0A183L6S7-F1
#
_entry.id   AF-A0A183L6S7-F1
#
_cell.length_a   1.000
_cell.length_b   1.000
_cell.length_c   1.000
_cell.angle_alpha   90.00
_cell.angle_beta   90.00
_cell.angle_gamma   90.00
#
_symmetry.space_group_name_H-M   'P 1'
#
loop_
_entity.id
_entity.type
_entity.pdbx_description
1 polymer ?
#
loop_
_entity_poly.entity_id
_entity_poly.type
_entity_poly.pdbx_seq_one_letter_code
_entity_poly.pdbx_strand_id
1 'polypeptide(L)'
;MRQLYDTTKKLSRNRRKPERPVKSKEGEVITHIEEQQNRWVEHFKELLDRPDPLDPRNIEAAPTDLPINVGPPAIEEINMAIRQIKSGKAARPDNIPAEALKADVAVTARILHILFNKIWDEEQVPTD
;
A
#
# COMPACT_ATOMS: atom_id res chain seq x y z
N MET A 1 25.96 3.77 -24.30
CA MET A 1 24.87 4.00 -23.32
C MET A 1 25.12 5.20 -22.40
N ARG A 2 26.29 5.34 -21.76
CA ARG A 2 26.58 6.45 -20.82
C ARG A 2 26.49 7.85 -21.45
N GLN A 3 27.09 8.03 -22.63
CA GLN A 3 27.07 9.31 -23.36
C GLN A 3 25.67 9.81 -23.72
N LEU A 4 24.75 8.91 -24.02
CA LEU A 4 23.38 9.23 -24.40
C LEU A 4 22.57 9.67 -23.17
N TYR A 5 22.76 8.97 -22.03
CA TYR A 5 22.21 9.38 -20.75
C TYR A 5 22.73 10.77 -20.31
N ASP A 6 24.03 11.03 -20.46
CA ASP A 6 24.65 12.30 -20.05
C ASP A 6 24.17 13.48 -20.92
N THR A 7 23.97 13.27 -22.22
CA THR A 7 23.43 14.29 -23.13
C THR A 7 21.95 14.56 -22.85
N THR A 8 21.12 13.54 -22.64
CA THR A 8 19.70 13.71 -22.28
C THR A 8 19.56 14.42 -20.93
N LYS A 9 20.38 14.08 -19.93
CA LYS A 9 20.40 14.75 -18.62
C LYS A 9 20.77 16.22 -18.75
N LYS A 10 21.77 16.56 -19.58
CA LYS A 10 22.21 17.95 -19.83
C LYS A 10 21.15 18.78 -20.57
N LEU A 11 20.45 18.17 -21.55
CA LEU A 11 19.34 18.79 -22.30
C LEU A 11 18.08 18.99 -21.44
N SER A 12 17.86 18.11 -20.46
CA SER A 12 16.66 18.14 -19.61
C SER A 12 16.61 19.30 -18.60
N ARG A 13 17.65 20.17 -18.59
CA ARG A 13 17.81 21.42 -17.81
C ARG A 13 16.64 21.65 -16.86
N ASN A 14 16.73 21.01 -15.69
CA ASN A 14 15.82 21.12 -14.55
C ASN A 14 14.50 21.81 -14.89
N ARG A 15 13.52 21.05 -15.40
CA ARG A 15 12.12 21.42 -15.22
C ARG A 15 11.86 21.39 -13.71
N ARG A 16 12.21 22.49 -13.02
CA ARG A 16 11.63 22.76 -11.72
C ARG A 16 10.14 22.76 -11.99
N LYS A 17 9.44 21.78 -11.41
CA LYS A 17 7.98 21.88 -11.33
C LYS A 17 7.73 23.27 -10.73
N PRO A 18 6.91 24.14 -11.34
CA PRO A 18 6.42 25.28 -10.59
C PRO A 18 5.82 24.68 -9.32
N GLU A 19 6.31 25.13 -8.15
CA GLU A 19 5.67 24.79 -6.89
C GLU A 19 4.19 25.11 -7.08
N ARG A 20 3.35 24.10 -6.87
CA ARG A 20 1.91 24.30 -7.01
C ARG A 20 1.54 25.33 -5.94
N PRO A 21 1.06 26.52 -6.33
CA PRO A 21 0.79 27.55 -5.35
C PRO A 21 -0.31 27.05 -4.41
N VAL A 22 0.02 26.94 -3.13
CA VAL A 22 -0.97 26.65 -2.08
C VAL A 22 -1.77 27.92 -1.88
N LYS A 23 -3.10 27.79 -1.80
CA LYS A 23 -3.96 28.94 -1.53
C LYS A 23 -4.29 29.05 -0.05
N SER A 24 -4.36 30.27 0.46
CA SER A 24 -4.96 30.58 1.75
C SER A 24 -6.43 30.18 1.76
N LYS A 25 -7.06 30.25 2.94
CA LYS A 25 -8.49 29.98 3.08
C LYS A 25 -9.35 30.99 2.31
N GLU A 26 -8.84 32.20 2.15
CA GLU A 26 -9.42 33.32 1.39
C GLU A 26 -9.14 33.22 -0.12
N GLY A 27 -8.37 32.21 -0.56
CA GLY A 27 -8.08 31.95 -1.97
C GLY A 27 -6.85 32.67 -2.52
N GLU A 28 -6.08 33.37 -1.67
CA GLU A 28 -4.86 34.08 -2.04
C GLU A 28 -3.68 33.10 -2.20
N VAL A 29 -2.74 33.40 -3.09
CA VAL A 29 -1.60 32.51 -3.34
C VAL A 29 -0.52 32.71 -2.28
N ILE A 30 -0.18 31.64 -1.57
CA ILE A 30 0.87 31.61 -0.55
C ILE A 30 2.21 31.27 -1.20
N THR A 31 3.19 32.16 -1.07
CA THR A 31 4.53 32.03 -1.65
C THR A 31 5.60 31.64 -0.63
N HIS A 32 5.36 31.85 0.67
CA HIS A 32 6.32 31.55 1.73
C HIS A 32 6.13 30.13 2.30
N ILE A 33 7.22 29.38 2.49
CA ILE A 33 7.17 27.97 2.92
C ILE A 33 6.53 27.82 4.31
N GLU A 34 6.84 28.72 5.24
CA GLU A 34 6.27 28.69 6.60
C GLU A 34 4.75 28.88 6.59
N GLU A 35 4.26 29.79 5.75
CA GLU A 35 2.83 30.03 5.57
C GLU A 35 2.14 28.84 4.92
N GLN A 36 2.80 28.15 3.98
CA GLN A 36 2.27 26.92 3.41
C GLN A 36 2.15 25.81 4.47
N GLN A 37 3.15 25.66 5.33
CA GLN A 37 3.10 24.70 6.43
C GLN A 37 1.96 25.03 7.40
N ASN A 38 1.80 26.30 7.77
CA ASN A 38 0.70 26.75 8.63
C ASN A 38 -0.68 26.48 7.98
N ARG A 39 -0.80 26.70 6.67
CA ARG A 39 -2.01 26.39 5.91
C ARG A 39 -2.34 24.89 5.90
N TRP A 40 -1.32 24.03 5.84
CA TRP A 40 -1.48 22.58 5.97
C TRP A 40 -1.96 22.20 7.37
N VAL A 41 -1.35 22.76 8.42
CA VAL A 41 -1.75 22.51 9.82
C VAL A 41 -3.21 22.91 10.03
N GLU A 42 -3.63 24.09 9.56
CA GLU A 42 -5.01 24.55 9.64
C GLU A 42 -5.97 23.59 8.92
N HIS A 43 -5.64 23.20 7.68
CA HIS A 43 -6.49 22.29 6.89
C HIS A 43 -6.72 20.96 7.60
N PHE A 44 -5.65 20.36 8.14
CA PHE A 44 -5.73 19.07 8.80
C PHE A 44 -6.46 19.14 10.14
N LYS A 45 -6.29 20.22 10.91
CA LYS A 45 -7.06 20.43 12.15
C LYS A 45 -8.56 20.53 11.86
N GLU A 46 -8.98 21.32 10.87
CA GLU A 46 -10.40 21.41 10.52
C GLU A 46 -11.00 20.08 10.05
N LEU A 47 -10.18 19.25 9.39
CA LEU A 47 -10.62 17.98 8.84
C LEU A 47 -10.65 16.85 9.89
N LEU A 48 -9.69 16.82 10.80
CA LEU A 48 -9.49 15.74 11.78
C LEU A 48 -10.09 16.08 13.15
N ASP A 49 -10.03 17.33 13.60
CA ASP A 49 -10.54 17.78 14.90
C ASP A 49 -12.00 18.25 14.83
N ARG A 50 -12.75 17.79 13.81
CA ARG A 50 -14.19 18.09 13.71
C ARG A 50 -14.90 17.49 14.94
N PRO A 51 -15.67 18.28 15.70
CA PRO A 51 -16.43 17.75 16.83
C PRO A 51 -17.40 16.68 16.35
N ASP A 52 -17.59 15.65 17.18
CA ASP A 52 -18.57 14.61 16.90
C ASP A 52 -19.93 15.27 16.61
N PRO A 53 -20.61 14.86 15.53
CA PRO A 53 -21.96 15.33 15.24
C PRO A 53 -22.84 15.15 16.48
N LEU A 54 -23.58 16.20 16.87
CA LEU A 54 -24.48 16.17 18.03
C LEU A 54 -25.57 15.10 17.89
N ASP A 55 -25.97 14.83 16.65
CA ASP A 55 -26.89 13.75 16.34
C ASP A 55 -26.11 12.44 16.19
N PRO A 56 -26.45 11.39 16.95
CA PRO A 56 -25.91 10.08 16.68
C PRO A 56 -26.26 9.72 15.23
N ARG A 57 -25.23 9.43 14.44
CA ARG A 57 -25.40 8.90 13.08
C ARG A 57 -26.27 7.65 13.17
N ASN A 58 -27.53 7.76 12.77
CA ASN A 58 -28.42 6.63 12.61
C ASN A 58 -28.04 5.89 11.32
N ILE A 59 -26.93 5.16 11.39
CA ILE A 59 -26.54 4.21 10.35
C ILE A 59 -27.26 2.91 10.71
N GLU A 60 -28.24 2.53 9.89
CA GLU A 60 -28.83 1.20 9.94
C GLU A 60 -27.69 0.18 9.89
N ALA A 61 -27.60 -0.67 10.92
CA ALA A 61 -26.51 -1.61 11.05
C ALA A 61 -26.40 -2.44 9.77
N ALA A 62 -25.24 -2.36 9.11
CA ALA A 62 -24.99 -3.17 7.93
C ALA A 62 -25.19 -4.65 8.32
N PRO A 63 -25.81 -5.48 7.45
CA PRO A 63 -25.94 -6.91 7.68
C PRO A 63 -24.56 -7.49 8.04
N THR A 64 -24.43 -7.95 9.29
CA THR A 64 -23.14 -8.36 9.87
C THR A 64 -22.67 -9.70 9.30
N ASP A 65 -23.60 -10.49 8.74
CA ASP A 65 -23.34 -11.82 8.20
C ASP A 65 -23.00 -11.77 6.70
N LEU A 66 -21.92 -11.07 6.35
CA LEU A 66 -21.26 -11.39 5.09
C LEU A 66 -20.61 -12.76 5.26
N PRO A 67 -20.75 -13.69 4.30
CA PRO A 67 -20.14 -15.02 4.36
C PRO A 67 -18.63 -14.92 4.08
N ILE A 68 -17.92 -14.19 4.94
CA ILE A 68 -16.48 -14.01 4.90
C ILE A 68 -15.89 -15.11 5.77
N ASN A 69 -15.02 -15.91 5.17
CA ASN A 69 -14.24 -16.88 5.92
C ASN A 69 -13.26 -16.13 6.83
N VAL A 70 -13.48 -16.23 8.14
CA VAL A 70 -12.59 -15.70 9.19
C VAL A 70 -11.66 -16.77 9.76
N GLY A 71 -11.60 -17.95 9.13
CA GLY A 71 -10.70 -19.03 9.51
C GLY A 71 -9.32 -18.92 8.85
N PRO A 72 -8.41 -19.85 9.18
CA PRO A 72 -7.10 -19.91 8.55
C PRO A 72 -7.21 -20.17 7.04
N PRO A 73 -6.21 -19.77 6.23
CA PRO A 73 -6.22 -19.94 4.79
C PRO A 73 -6.31 -21.42 4.39
N ALA A 74 -7.22 -21.75 3.48
CA ALA A 74 -7.37 -23.13 3.00
C ALA A 74 -6.27 -23.51 2.00
N ILE A 75 -5.90 -24.78 1.96
CA ILE A 75 -4.87 -25.29 1.04
C ILE A 75 -5.25 -25.08 -0.43
N GLU A 76 -6.53 -25.15 -0.77
CA GLU A 76 -7.07 -24.89 -2.11
C GLU A 76 -6.90 -23.42 -2.53
N GLU A 77 -7.12 -22.48 -1.60
CA GLU A 77 -6.93 -21.05 -1.82
C GLU A 77 -5.46 -20.75 -2.11
N ILE A 78 -4.55 -21.34 -1.33
CA ILE A 78 -3.10 -21.21 -1.51
C ILE A 78 -2.68 -21.78 -2.88
N ASN A 79 -3.16 -22.98 -3.24
CA ASN A 79 -2.90 -23.59 -4.53
C ASN A 79 -3.34 -22.69 -5.70
N MET A 80 -4.54 -22.11 -5.60
CA MET A 80 -5.08 -21.21 -6.61
C MET A 80 -4.27 -19.92 -6.69
N ALA A 81 -3.90 -19.33 -5.56
CA ALA A 81 -3.08 -18.14 -5.48
C ALA A 81 -1.71 -18.35 -6.15
N ILE A 82 -1.01 -19.45 -5.85
CA ILE A 82 0.29 -19.79 -6.46
C ILE A 82 0.19 -19.85 -7.99
N ARG A 83 -0.87 -20.47 -8.52
CA ARG A 83 -1.11 -20.55 -9.97
C ARG A 83 -1.32 -19.17 -10.61
N GLN A 84 -1.97 -18.25 -9.90
CA GLN A 84 -2.25 -16.89 -10.37
C GLN A 84 -1.08 -15.92 -10.26
N ILE A 85 0.00 -16.26 -9.52
CA ILE A 85 1.21 -15.42 -9.45
C ILE A 85 1.71 -15.12 -10.86
N LYS A 86 2.13 -13.89 -11.16
CA LYS A 86 2.69 -13.56 -12.48
C LYS A 86 4.15 -14.02 -12.57
N SER A 87 4.48 -14.76 -13.64
CA SER A 87 5.85 -15.17 -13.98
C SER A 87 6.62 -14.04 -14.66
N GLY A 88 7.95 -14.13 -14.73
CA GLY A 88 8.83 -13.18 -15.41
C GLY A 88 9.10 -11.89 -14.64
N LYS A 89 8.84 -11.88 -13.32
CA LYS A 89 9.24 -10.79 -12.43
C LYS A 89 10.61 -11.05 -11.83
N ALA A 90 11.40 -10.00 -11.64
CA ALA A 90 12.67 -10.11 -10.93
C ALA A 90 12.45 -10.61 -9.49
N ALA A 91 13.32 -11.51 -9.04
CA ALA A 91 13.35 -11.97 -7.66
C ALA A 91 13.58 -10.79 -6.70
N ARG A 92 13.00 -10.88 -5.52
CA ARG A 92 13.20 -9.91 -4.44
C ARG A 92 14.55 -10.14 -3.75
N PRO A 93 14.93 -9.37 -2.72
CA PRO A 93 16.17 -9.59 -1.96
C PRO A 93 16.31 -11.01 -1.38
N ASP A 94 15.18 -11.72 -1.22
CA ASP A 94 15.11 -13.14 -0.86
C ASP A 94 15.64 -14.10 -1.94
N ASN A 95 15.87 -13.62 -3.16
CA ASN A 95 16.26 -14.39 -4.34
C ASN A 95 15.26 -15.51 -4.70
N ILE A 96 13.99 -15.40 -4.30
CA ILE A 96 12.96 -16.38 -4.62
C ILE A 96 12.13 -15.88 -5.83
N PRO A 97 12.32 -16.44 -7.04
CA PRO A 97 11.50 -16.09 -8.19
C PRO A 97 10.11 -16.73 -8.13
N ALA A 98 9.14 -16.15 -8.84
CA ALA A 98 7.78 -16.69 -8.93
C ALA A 98 7.76 -18.11 -9.52
N GLU A 99 8.73 -18.42 -10.39
CA GLU A 99 8.95 -19.72 -11.02
C GLU A 99 9.29 -20.79 -9.99
N ALA A 100 10.03 -20.47 -8.92
CA ALA A 100 10.36 -21.42 -7.87
C ALA A 100 9.10 -21.85 -7.10
N LEU A 101 8.22 -20.90 -6.77
CA LEU A 101 6.94 -21.18 -6.10
C LEU A 101 5.99 -22.01 -6.99
N LYS A 102 6.14 -21.92 -8.31
CA LYS A 102 5.32 -22.64 -9.29
C LYS A 102 5.91 -23.98 -9.73
N ALA A 103 7.18 -24.26 -9.46
CA ALA A 103 7.86 -25.47 -9.90
C ALA A 103 7.20 -26.73 -9.32
N ASP A 104 6.84 -26.70 -8.04
CA ASP A 104 6.00 -27.70 -7.39
C ASP A 104 4.94 -27.01 -6.54
N VAL A 105 3.76 -26.80 -7.14
CA VAL A 105 2.64 -26.12 -6.49
C VAL A 105 2.17 -26.89 -5.26
N ALA A 106 2.15 -28.23 -5.31
CA ALA A 106 1.63 -29.04 -4.22
C ALA A 106 2.55 -29.00 -3.00
N VAL A 107 3.87 -29.12 -3.20
CA VAL A 107 4.86 -29.01 -2.12
C VAL A 107 4.89 -27.59 -1.56
N THR A 108 4.92 -26.58 -2.44
CA THR A 108 4.97 -25.17 -2.03
C THR A 108 3.71 -24.79 -1.23
N ALA A 109 2.52 -25.22 -1.67
CA ALA A 109 1.28 -24.95 -0.96
C ALA A 109 1.27 -25.59 0.42
N ARG A 110 1.79 -26.82 0.58
CA ARG A 110 1.89 -27.48 1.90
C ARG A 110 2.80 -26.72 2.85
N ILE A 111 3.97 -26.27 2.38
CA ILE A 111 4.91 -25.49 3.20
C ILE A 111 4.26 -24.17 3.64
N LEU A 112 3.64 -23.45 2.70
CA LEU A 112 2.96 -22.19 2.99
C LEU A 112 1.77 -22.36 3.93
N HIS A 113 0.99 -23.44 3.79
CA HIS A 113 -0.14 -23.72 4.67
C HIS A 113 0.29 -23.94 6.13
N ILE A 114 1.39 -24.67 6.35
CA ILE A 114 1.96 -24.85 7.70
C ILE A 114 2.38 -23.48 8.28
N LEU A 115 3.07 -22.67 7.49
CA LEU A 115 3.53 -21.34 7.90
C LEU A 115 2.35 -20.41 8.23
N PHE A 116 1.35 -20.34 7.35
CA PHE A 116 0.19 -19.47 7.53
C PHE A 116 -0.66 -19.88 8.73
N ASN A 117 -0.86 -21.18 8.97
CA ASN A 117 -1.57 -21.66 10.15
C ASN A 117 -0.81 -21.31 11.43
N LYS A 118 0.53 -21.43 11.43
CA LYS A 118 1.34 -21.02 12.57
C LYS A 118 1.20 -19.52 12.87
N ILE A 119 1.27 -18.67 11.84
CA ILE A 119 1.08 -17.21 11.99
C ILE A 119 -0.34 -16.91 12.48
N TRP A 120 -1.33 -17.63 11.97
CA TRP A 120 -2.74 -17.48 12.35
C TRP A 120 -2.96 -17.83 13.83
N ASP A 121 -2.38 -18.93 14.30
CA ASP A 121 -2.56 -19.41 15.68
C ASP A 121 -1.73 -18.61 16.70
N GLU A 122 -0.51 -18.21 16.35
CA GLU A 122 0.41 -17.51 17.26
C GLU A 122 0.24 -15.98 17.21
N GLU A 123 -0.46 -15.45 16.20
CA GLU A 123 -0.57 -14.01 15.89
C GLU A 123 0.80 -13.30 15.78
N GLN A 124 1.86 -14.06 15.48
CA GLN A 124 3.24 -13.58 15.44
C GLN A 124 3.93 -13.97 14.14
N VAL A 125 4.82 -13.09 13.67
CA VAL A 125 5.66 -13.39 12.50
C VAL A 125 6.86 -14.22 12.95
N PRO A 126 7.12 -15.39 12.35
CA PRO A 126 8.31 -16.17 12.64
C PRO A 126 9.56 -15.34 12.43
N THR A 127 10.48 -15.41 13.39
CA THR A 127 11.79 -14.75 13.29
C THR A 127 12.73 -15.58 12.43
N ASP A 128 13.62 -14.91 11.69
CA ASP A 128 14.64 -15.52 10.83
C ASP A 128 15.61 -16.45 11.59
#